data_AF-A0A7C3SSM4-F1
#
_entry.id   AF-A0A7C3SSM4-F1
#
_cell.length_a   1.000
_cell.length_b   1.000
_cell.length_c   1.000
_cell.angle_alpha   90.00
_cell.angle_beta   90.00
_cell.angle_gamma   90.00
#
_symmetry.space_group_name_H-M   'P 1'
#
loop_
_entity.id
_entity.type
_entity.pdbx_description
1 polymer ?
#
loop_
_entity_poly.entity_id
_entity_poly.type
_entity_poly.pdbx_seq_one_letter_code
_entity_poly.pdbx_strand_id
1 'polypeptide(L)'
;MPLEFSILDEFMKSWALRYLREAEADLSLAKECDSIELVKELSAISMRKAQLAIQYAFGDPNIMEYILEEALTKGSLRKEPLIRLIEKINILIKKTVDPQFTAGKDKILVLAEKTFEASSIIVKEALKRFSFVKGEKN
;
A
#
# COMPACT_ATOMS: atom_id res chain seq x y z
N MET A 1 -20.08 -3.11 -24.92
CA MET A 1 -19.23 -4.05 -24.15
C MET A 1 -18.95 -3.46 -22.75
N PRO A 2 -19.90 -3.51 -21.80
CA PRO A 2 -19.76 -2.82 -20.50
C PRO A 2 -19.58 -3.77 -19.28
N LEU A 3 -19.74 -5.07 -19.44
CA LEU A 3 -19.77 -6.03 -18.32
C LEU A 3 -18.36 -6.37 -17.77
N GLU A 4 -17.36 -6.51 -18.65
CA GLU A 4 -16.00 -6.92 -18.28
C GLU A 4 -15.27 -5.87 -17.41
N PHE A 5 -15.44 -4.58 -17.72
CA PHE A 5 -14.84 -3.50 -16.92
C PHE A 5 -15.39 -3.48 -15.49
N SER A 6 -16.69 -3.77 -15.29
CA SER A 6 -17.30 -3.75 -13.95
C SER A 6 -16.80 -4.89 -13.05
N ILE A 7 -16.49 -6.06 -13.62
CA ILE A 7 -15.97 -7.21 -12.87
C ILE A 7 -14.52 -6.96 -12.44
N LEU A 8 -13.70 -6.44 -13.37
CA LEU A 8 -12.32 -6.09 -13.06
C LEU A 8 -12.24 -5.00 -11.98
N ASP A 9 -13.10 -3.99 -12.06
CA ASP A 9 -13.19 -2.92 -11.06
C ASP A 9 -13.59 -3.44 -9.67
N GLU A 10 -14.59 -4.33 -9.59
CA GLU A 10 -15.00 -4.97 -8.33
C GLU A 10 -13.92 -5.92 -7.79
N PHE A 11 -13.19 -6.62 -8.66
CA PHE A 11 -12.04 -7.44 -8.30
C PHE A 11 -10.93 -6.59 -7.68
N MET A 12 -10.51 -5.52 -8.35
CA MET A 12 -9.45 -4.62 -7.87
C MET A 12 -9.83 -3.96 -6.54
N LYS A 13 -11.09 -3.50 -6.42
CA LYS A 13 -11.64 -2.97 -5.16
C LYS A 13 -11.58 -4.00 -4.03
N SER A 14 -11.97 -5.24 -4.30
CA SER A 14 -11.99 -6.31 -3.29
C SER A 14 -10.59 -6.63 -2.78
N TRP A 15 -9.61 -6.69 -3.67
CA TRP A 15 -8.21 -6.88 -3.31
C TRP A 15 -7.64 -5.70 -2.53
N ALA A 16 -7.90 -4.47 -2.95
CA ALA A 16 -7.46 -3.28 -2.22
C ALA A 16 -7.95 -3.30 -0.75
N LEU A 17 -9.25 -3.57 -0.54
CA LEU A 17 -9.83 -3.66 0.80
C LEU A 17 -9.32 -4.87 1.60
N ARG A 18 -9.06 -6.00 0.93
CA ARG A 18 -8.45 -7.17 1.56
C ARG A 18 -7.06 -6.85 2.09
N TYR A 19 -6.20 -6.25 1.27
CA TYR A 19 -4.84 -5.93 1.67
C TYR A 19 -4.76 -4.89 2.78
N LEU A 20 -5.71 -3.94 2.86
CA LEU A 20 -5.81 -3.06 4.04
C LEU A 20 -6.10 -3.86 5.33
N ARG A 21 -7.07 -4.76 5.30
CA ARG A 21 -7.42 -5.57 6.50
C ARG A 21 -6.25 -6.45 6.94
N GLU A 22 -5.56 -7.07 5.98
CA GLU A 22 -4.38 -7.87 6.30
C GLU A 22 -3.22 -7.02 6.84
N ALA A 23 -3.00 -5.82 6.27
CA ALA A 23 -1.99 -4.89 6.78
C ALA A 23 -2.28 -4.46 8.23
N GLU A 24 -3.55 -4.21 8.56
CA GLU A 24 -4.00 -3.88 9.91
C GLU A 24 -3.77 -5.04 10.89
N ALA A 25 -4.05 -6.27 10.46
CA ALA A 25 -3.81 -7.47 11.26
C ALA A 25 -2.32 -7.65 11.56
N ASP A 26 -1.45 -7.53 10.56
CA ASP A 26 0.01 -7.65 10.76
C ASP A 26 0.56 -6.53 11.65
N LEU A 27 0.03 -5.31 11.53
CA LEU A 27 0.38 -4.19 12.41
C LEU A 27 -0.04 -4.45 13.85
N SER A 28 -1.22 -5.02 14.06
CA SER A 28 -1.73 -5.37 15.39
C SER A 28 -0.85 -6.42 16.04
N LEU A 29 -0.46 -7.46 15.29
CA LEU A 29 0.49 -8.47 15.75
C LEU A 29 1.86 -7.86 16.08
N ALA A 30 2.35 -6.91 15.27
CA ALA A 30 3.62 -6.23 15.55
C ALA A 30 3.59 -5.47 16.89
N LYS A 31 2.45 -4.87 17.26
CA LYS A 31 2.29 -4.14 18.53
C LYS A 31 2.40 -5.05 19.74
N GLU A 32 1.88 -6.28 19.63
CA GLU A 32 1.87 -7.29 20.69
C GLU A 32 3.22 -7.99 20.87
N CYS A 33 4.13 -7.90 19.89
CA CYS A 33 5.43 -8.57 19.93
C CYS A 33 6.46 -7.85 20.81
N ASP A 34 7.22 -8.59 21.60
CA ASP A 34 8.34 -8.05 22.38
C ASP A 34 9.70 -8.15 21.65
N SER A 35 9.83 -9.11 20.73
CA SER A 35 11.03 -9.24 19.89
C SER A 35 11.13 -8.12 18.88
N ILE A 36 12.20 -7.33 18.93
CA ILE A 36 12.47 -6.25 17.96
C ILE A 36 12.57 -6.80 16.53
N GLU A 37 13.09 -8.01 16.35
CA GLU A 37 13.18 -8.65 15.03
C GLU A 37 11.79 -8.93 14.46
N LEU A 38 10.90 -9.53 15.25
CA LEU A 38 9.52 -9.78 14.83
C LEU A 38 8.73 -8.48 14.62
N VAL A 39 8.96 -7.46 15.47
CA VAL A 39 8.37 -6.13 15.28
C VAL A 39 8.78 -5.55 13.92
N LYS A 40 10.06 -5.62 13.55
CA LYS A 40 10.55 -5.16 12.25
C LYS A 40 9.90 -5.93 11.10
N GLU A 41 9.86 -7.25 11.20
CA GLU A 41 9.32 -8.12 10.15
C GLU A 41 7.82 -7.84 9.92
N LEU A 42 7.01 -7.93 10.97
CA LEU A 42 5.57 -7.73 10.89
C LEU A 42 5.20 -6.30 10.47
N SER A 43 5.94 -5.30 10.97
CA SER A 43 5.79 -3.90 10.52
C SER A 43 6.08 -3.75 9.03
N ALA A 44 7.12 -4.42 8.53
CA ALA A 44 7.46 -4.39 7.10
C ALA A 44 6.42 -5.11 6.24
N ILE A 45 5.89 -6.25 6.70
CA ILE A 45 4.79 -6.96 6.03
C ILE A 45 3.54 -6.07 5.96
N SER A 46 3.16 -5.44 7.09
CA SER A 46 2.04 -4.49 7.14
C SER A 46 2.21 -3.37 6.12
N MET A 47 3.37 -2.72 6.08
CA MET A 47 3.65 -1.65 5.11
C MET A 47 3.60 -2.12 3.66
N ARG A 48 4.12 -3.32 3.34
CA ARG A 48 4.02 -3.90 1.99
C ARG A 48 2.57 -4.15 1.58
N LYS A 49 1.76 -4.71 2.48
CA LYS A 49 0.33 -4.94 2.20
C LYS A 49 -0.44 -3.63 2.07
N ALA A 50 -0.11 -2.61 2.86
CA ALA A 50 -0.68 -1.28 2.71
C ALA A 50 -0.34 -0.66 1.35
N GLN A 51 0.88 -0.86 0.85
CA GLN A 51 1.29 -0.44 -0.49
C GLN A 51 0.56 -1.22 -1.60
N LEU A 52 0.43 -2.55 -1.47
CA LEU A 52 -0.36 -3.37 -2.39
C LEU A 52 -1.80 -2.87 -2.47
N ALA A 53 -2.40 -2.51 -1.33
CA ALA A 53 -3.73 -1.94 -1.32
C ALA A 53 -3.84 -0.66 -2.16
N ILE A 54 -2.84 0.24 -2.09
CA ILE A 54 -2.76 1.42 -2.96
C ILE A 54 -2.68 0.97 -4.42
N GLN A 55 -1.77 0.06 -4.76
CA GLN A 55 -1.57 -0.38 -6.14
C GLN A 55 -2.87 -0.94 -6.72
N TYR A 56 -3.56 -1.83 -6.01
CA TYR A 56 -4.88 -2.35 -6.40
C TYR A 56 -5.96 -1.25 -6.50
N ALA A 57 -5.92 -0.25 -5.62
CA ALA A 57 -6.89 0.84 -5.67
C ALA A 57 -6.73 1.71 -6.91
N PHE A 58 -5.53 1.77 -7.51
CA PHE A 58 -5.23 2.58 -8.69
C PHE A 58 -5.15 1.78 -10.00
N GLY A 59 -4.84 0.47 -9.96
CA GLY A 59 -4.75 -0.40 -11.13
C GLY A 59 -4.23 -1.80 -10.79
N ASP A 60 -3.57 -2.45 -11.75
CA ASP A 60 -2.92 -3.75 -11.53
C ASP A 60 -1.52 -3.55 -10.89
N PRO A 61 -1.21 -4.21 -9.75
CA PRO A 61 0.10 -4.08 -9.11
C PRO A 61 1.29 -4.48 -9.99
N ASN A 62 1.16 -5.51 -10.83
CA ASN A 62 2.26 -5.97 -11.70
C ASN A 62 2.57 -4.91 -12.76
N ILE A 63 1.53 -4.28 -13.32
CA ILE A 63 1.69 -3.17 -14.27
C ILE A 63 2.30 -1.96 -13.55
N MET A 64 1.85 -1.67 -12.33
CA MET A 64 2.40 -0.57 -11.53
C MET A 64 3.88 -0.74 -11.19
N GLU A 65 4.34 -1.98 -10.95
CA GLU A 65 5.76 -2.29 -10.75
C GLU A 65 6.58 -1.98 -12.00
N TYR A 66 6.11 -2.39 -13.19
CA TYR A 66 6.77 -2.06 -14.45
C TYR A 66 6.88 -0.55 -14.67
N ILE A 67 5.78 0.19 -14.42
CA ILE A 67 5.77 1.66 -14.53
C ILE A 67 6.75 2.29 -13.54
N LEU A 68 6.85 1.76 -12.32
CA LEU A 68 7.78 2.25 -11.30
C LEU A 68 9.24 2.03 -11.74
N GLU A 69 9.60 0.85 -12.24
CA GLU A 69 10.94 0.57 -12.74
C GLU A 69 11.32 1.48 -13.90
N GLU A 70 10.41 1.67 -14.85
CA GLU A 70 10.60 2.58 -15.97
C GLU A 70 10.75 4.02 -15.49
N ALA A 71 9.91 4.47 -14.55
CA ALA A 71 9.98 5.80 -13.95
C ALA A 71 11.33 6.05 -13.28
N LEU A 72 11.85 5.06 -12.53
CA LEU A 72 13.12 5.16 -11.82
C LEU A 72 14.32 5.21 -12.78
N THR A 73 14.24 4.45 -13.88
CA THR A 73 15.32 4.34 -14.87
C THR A 73 15.36 5.53 -15.82
N LYS A 74 14.21 5.94 -16.36
CA LYS A 74 14.11 7.03 -17.37
C LYS A 74 13.88 8.41 -16.75
N GLY A 75 13.52 8.49 -15.47
CA GLY A 75 13.38 9.72 -14.70
C GLY A 75 12.14 10.57 -15.01
N SER A 76 11.45 10.34 -16.13
CA SER A 76 10.33 11.16 -16.62
C SER A 76 9.12 11.16 -15.67
N LEU A 77 8.83 10.03 -15.03
CA LEU A 77 7.66 9.87 -14.14
C LEU A 77 8.02 10.00 -12.65
N ARG A 78 9.28 10.30 -12.28
CA ARG A 78 9.68 10.50 -10.87
C ARG A 78 8.98 11.68 -10.20
N LYS A 79 8.40 12.61 -10.97
CA LYS A 79 7.63 13.73 -10.43
C LYS A 79 6.18 13.36 -10.11
N GLU A 80 5.68 12.23 -10.62
CA GLU A 80 4.31 11.80 -10.41
C GLU A 80 4.05 11.49 -8.93
N PRO A 81 3.02 12.09 -8.30
CA PRO A 81 2.78 11.95 -6.86
C PRO A 81 2.62 10.49 -6.41
N LEU A 82 1.91 9.67 -7.19
CA LEU A 82 1.68 8.26 -6.87
C LEU A 82 2.98 7.44 -6.92
N ILE A 83 3.82 7.69 -7.92
CA ILE A 83 5.14 7.05 -8.06
C ILE A 83 6.04 7.41 -6.88
N ARG A 84 6.10 8.70 -6.52
CA ARG A 84 6.88 9.17 -5.36
C ARG A 84 6.39 8.58 -4.04
N LEU A 85 5.07 8.42 -3.89
CA LEU A 85 4.48 7.80 -2.71
C LEU A 85 4.91 6.33 -2.59
N ILE A 86 4.75 5.56 -3.66
CA ILE A 86 5.12 4.14 -3.70
C ILE A 86 6.63 3.98 -3.45
N GLU A 87 7.47 4.80 -4.09
CA GLU A 87 8.92 4.82 -3.85
C GLU A 87 9.24 5.13 -2.38
N LYS A 88 8.57 6.12 -1.78
CA LYS A 88 8.80 6.49 -0.38
C LYS A 88 8.40 5.38 0.59
N ILE A 89 7.28 4.70 0.35
CA ILE A 89 6.88 3.53 1.16
C ILE A 89 7.92 2.40 1.01
N ASN A 90 8.40 2.13 -0.22
CA ASN A 90 9.46 1.16 -0.45
C ASN A 90 10.75 1.47 0.32
N ILE A 91 11.16 2.73 0.37
CA ILE A 91 12.32 3.18 1.15
C ILE A 91 12.08 2.93 2.65
N LEU A 92 10.88 3.22 3.17
CA LEU A 92 10.55 2.97 4.58
C LEU A 92 10.56 1.47 4.93
N ILE A 93 10.03 0.63 4.04
CA ILE A 93 10.06 -0.83 4.19
C ILE A 93 11.52 -1.32 4.25
N LYS A 94 12.33 -0.96 3.26
CA LYS A 94 13.75 -1.35 3.19
C LYS A 94 14.52 -0.89 4.43
N LYS A 95 14.31 0.36 4.86
CA LYS A 95 14.91 0.89 6.08
C LYS A 95 14.50 0.12 7.32
N THR A 96 13.26 -0.33 7.43
CA THR A 96 12.75 -1.02 8.62
C THR A 96 13.37 -2.40 8.80
N VAL A 97 13.54 -3.14 7.71
CA VAL A 97 14.16 -4.48 7.72
C VAL A 97 15.68 -4.46 7.64
N ASP A 98 16.29 -3.28 7.45
CA ASP A 98 17.74 -3.15 7.41
C ASP A 98 18.34 -3.60 8.76
N PRO A 99 19.29 -4.55 8.77
CA PRO A 99 20.00 -4.96 9.98
C PRO A 99 20.70 -3.79 10.68
N GLN A 100 21.16 -2.79 9.94
CA GLN A 100 21.83 -1.59 10.47
C GLN A 100 20.86 -0.57 11.08
N PHE A 101 19.54 -0.73 10.85
CA PHE A 101 18.54 0.17 11.42
C PHE A 101 18.31 -0.14 12.89
N THR A 102 19.04 0.56 13.76
CA THR A 102 18.96 0.44 15.22
C THR A 102 17.89 1.37 15.82
N ALA A 103 16.62 1.10 15.50
CA ALA A 103 15.50 1.81 16.09
C ALA A 103 14.78 0.96 17.15
N GLY A 104 14.30 1.60 18.22
CA GLY A 104 13.44 0.94 19.21
C GLY A 104 12.04 0.64 18.65
N LYS A 105 11.33 -0.28 19.33
CA LYS A 105 9.98 -0.76 18.99
C LYS A 105 9.04 0.39 18.59
N ASP A 106 8.91 1.41 19.43
CA ASP A 106 8.00 2.54 19.20
C ASP A 106 8.25 3.26 17.88
N LYS A 107 9.52 3.47 17.51
CA LYS A 107 9.86 4.13 16.25
C LYS A 107 9.48 3.29 15.04
N ILE A 108 9.67 1.97 15.11
CA ILE A 108 9.30 1.04 14.04
C ILE A 108 7.78 1.01 13.88
N LEU A 109 7.05 0.88 14.99
CA LEU A 109 5.58 0.86 14.99
C LEU A 109 5.01 2.16 14.44
N VAL A 110 5.53 3.32 14.85
CA VAL A 110 5.08 4.62 14.34
C VAL A 110 5.29 4.75 12.82
N LEU A 111 6.36 4.18 12.25
CA LEU A 111 6.55 4.16 10.81
C LEU A 111 5.48 3.32 10.10
N ALA A 112 5.19 2.13 10.64
CA ALA A 112 4.18 1.24 10.09
C ALA A 112 2.76 1.83 10.23
N GLU A 113 2.41 2.38 11.39
CA GLU A 113 1.13 3.05 11.65
C GLU A 113 0.89 4.19 10.68
N LYS A 114 1.85 5.13 10.55
CA LYS A 114 1.71 6.27 9.63
C LYS A 114 1.58 5.82 8.18
N THR A 115 2.31 4.78 7.79
CA THR A 115 2.20 4.20 6.45
C THR A 115 0.82 3.58 6.23
N PHE A 116 0.33 2.81 7.19
CA PHE A 116 -0.98 2.19 7.14
C PHE A 116 -2.10 3.25 7.07
N GLU A 117 -2.09 4.26 7.95
CA GLU A 117 -3.08 5.33 8.00
C GLU A 117 -3.15 6.11 6.68
N ALA A 118 -1.98 6.54 6.17
CA ALA A 118 -1.89 7.25 4.90
C ALA A 118 -2.43 6.39 3.75
N SER A 119 -2.03 5.13 3.66
CA SER A 119 -2.53 4.19 2.66
C SER A 119 -4.04 3.97 2.78
N SER A 120 -4.56 3.84 4.00
CA SER A 120 -5.99 3.66 4.25
C SER A 120 -6.82 4.84 3.74
N ILE A 121 -6.37 6.07 4.02
CA ILE A 121 -7.03 7.30 3.52
C ILE A 121 -7.02 7.31 1.99
N ILE A 122 -5.86 7.07 1.39
CA ILE A 122 -5.67 7.11 -0.06
C ILE A 122 -6.53 6.06 -0.76
N VAL A 123 -6.52 4.82 -0.27
CA VAL A 123 -7.32 3.73 -0.82
C VAL A 123 -8.80 4.07 -0.68
N LYS A 124 -9.28 4.49 0.51
CA LYS A 124 -10.69 4.86 0.69
C LYS A 124 -11.13 5.95 -0.27
N GLU A 125 -10.29 6.97 -0.49
CA GLU A 125 -10.59 8.05 -1.44
C GLU A 125 -10.59 7.55 -2.88
N ALA A 126 -9.56 6.80 -3.29
CA ALA A 126 -9.46 6.23 -4.63
C ALA A 126 -10.65 5.31 -4.93
N LEU A 127 -11.10 4.52 -3.96
CA LEU A 127 -12.21 3.59 -4.14
C LEU A 127 -13.58 4.29 -4.29
N LYS A 128 -13.73 5.57 -3.91
CA LYS A 128 -14.97 6.32 -4.16
C LYS A 128 -15.28 6.44 -5.65
N ARG A 129 -14.27 6.39 -6.52
CA ARG A 129 -14.47 6.40 -7.99
C ARG A 129 -15.32 5.25 -8.49
N PHE A 130 -15.25 4.09 -7.83
CA PHE A 130 -16.08 2.92 -8.16
C PHE A 130 -17.54 3.07 -7.70
N SER A 131 -17.83 4.00 -6.78
CA SER A 131 -19.18 4.28 -6.30
C SER A 131 -19.99 5.13 -7.30
N PHE A 132 -19.32 6.06 -8.00
CA PHE A 132 -19.95 6.97 -8.96
C PHE A 132 -20.48 6.24 -10.20
N VAL A 133 -19.83 5.15 -10.63
CA VAL A 133 -20.24 4.36 -11.81
C VAL A 133 -21.58 3.64 -11.61
N LYS A 134 -22.02 3.39 -10.36
CA LYS A 134 -23.35 2.78 -10.08
C LYS A 134 -24.49 3.82 -10.01
N GLY A 135 -24.21 5.11 -10.14
CA GLY A 135 -25.16 6.21 -9.89
C GLY A 135 -25.96 6.75 -11.09
N GLU A 136 -25.66 6.34 -12.33
CA GLU A 136 -26.42 6.79 -13.51
C GLU A 136 -27.35 5.69 -14.03
N LYS A 137 -28.45 5.46 -13.30
CA LYS A 137 -29.69 4.90 -13.84
C LYS A 137 -30.87 5.58 -13.16
N ASN A 138 -31.15 6.81 -13.57
CA ASN A 138 -32.49 7.40 -13.48
C ASN A 138 -33.07 7.45 -14.89
#